data_AF-A0A0P0YAX0-F1
#
_entry.id   AF-A0A0P0YAX0-F1
#
_cell.length_a   1.000
_cell.length_b   1.000
_cell.length_c   1.000
_cell.angle_alpha   90.00
_cell.angle_beta   90.00
_cell.angle_gamma   90.00
#
_symmetry.space_group_name_H-M   'P 1'
#
loop_
_entity.id
_entity.type
_entity.pdbx_description
1 polymer ?
#
loop_
_entity_poly.entity_id
_entity_poly.type
_entity_poly.pdbx_seq_one_letter_code
_entity_poly.pdbx_strand_id
1 'polypeptide(L)' 'GLPHSHTLTWLTAQSEEPSPAFIDNLICAEIPDITADRFGFGLVDEFMIHGPCGEHNPSSPCMKDGRCSKGYPK' A
#
# COMPACT_ATOMS: atom_id res chain seq x y z
N GLY A 1 5.91 4.13 -11.98
CA GLY A 1 5.62 4.40 -10.56
C GLY A 1 5.08 3.14 -9.94
N LEU A 2 4.89 3.14 -8.62
CA LEU A 2 4.03 2.14 -7.97
C LEU A 2 2.59 2.31 -8.51
N PRO A 3 1.74 1.27 -8.45
CA PRO A 3 0.33 1.41 -8.79
C PRO A 3 -0.31 2.50 -7.91
N HIS A 4 -0.94 3.49 -8.55
CA HIS A 4 -1.68 4.56 -7.89
C HIS A 4 -3.07 4.64 -8.52
N SER A 5 -4.09 4.58 -7.68
CA SER A 5 -5.48 4.88 -8.03
C SER A 5 -5.88 6.25 -7.51
N HIS A 6 -6.62 7.03 -8.31
CA HIS A 6 -7.32 8.22 -7.83
C HIS A 6 -8.78 7.83 -7.57
N THR A 7 -9.26 8.01 -6.34
CA THR A 7 -10.63 7.66 -5.95
C THR A 7 -11.30 8.88 -5.33
N LEU A 8 -12.47 9.27 -5.85
CA LEU A 8 -13.29 10.36 -5.34
C LEU A 8 -14.47 9.77 -4.56
N THR A 9 -14.69 10.25 -3.34
CA THR A 9 -15.80 9.83 -2.47
C THR A 9 -16.59 11.06 -2.03
N TRP A 10 -17.92 10.99 -2.13
CA TRP A 10 -18.82 12.06 -1.69
C TRP A 10 -19.54 11.62 -0.43
N LEU A 11 -19.53 12.50 0.59
CA LEU A 11 -20.30 12.30 1.80
C LEU A 11 -21.74 12.80 1.59
N THR A 12 -22.72 12.06 2.09
CA THR A 12 -24.12 12.51 2.06
C THR A 12 -24.32 13.68 3.00
N ALA A 13 -25.20 14.62 2.67
CA ALA A 13 -25.43 15.86 3.42
C ALA A 13 -25.86 15.70 4.91
N GLN A 14 -26.16 14.48 5.37
CA GLN A 14 -26.48 14.18 6.77
C GLN A 14 -25.26 13.79 7.61
N SER A 15 -24.06 13.66 7.01
CA SER A 15 -22.84 13.44 7.78
C SER A 15 -22.51 14.68 8.61
N GLU A 16 -21.89 14.49 9.77
CA GLU A 16 -21.26 15.58 10.51
C GLU A 16 -20.29 16.36 9.60
N GLU A 17 -20.03 17.64 9.93
CA GLU A 17 -19.02 18.40 9.20
C GLU A 17 -17.69 17.64 9.20
N PRO A 18 -17.06 17.43 8.03
CA PRO A 18 -15.89 16.58 7.93
C PRO A 18 -14.71 17.23 8.67
N SER A 19 -14.46 16.77 9.89
CA SER A 19 -13.24 17.11 10.61
C SER A 19 -12.04 16.36 10.02
N PRO A 20 -10.80 16.88 10.16
CA PRO A 20 -9.61 16.17 9.71
C PRO A 20 -9.52 14.75 10.29
N ALA A 21 -9.85 14.56 11.57
CA ALA A 21 -9.83 13.25 12.22
C ALA A 21 -10.91 12.31 11.66
N PHE A 22 -12.10 12.83 11.32
CA PHE A 22 -13.13 12.03 10.66
C PHE A 22 -12.67 11.55 9.28
N ILE A 23 -12.04 12.43 8.48
CA ILE A 23 -11.53 12.07 7.17
C ILE A 23 -10.37 11.06 7.26
N ASP A 24 -9.45 11.23 8.21
CA ASP A 24 -8.33 10.32 8.42
C ASP A 24 -8.80 8.90 8.79
N ASN A 25 -9.81 8.79 9.66
CA ASN A 25 -10.44 7.51 9.98
C ASN A 25 -11.19 6.87 8.80
N LEU A 26 -11.67 7.66 7.85
CA LEU A 26 -12.40 7.16 6.67
C LEU A 26 -11.45 6.79 5.52
N ILE A 27 -10.37 7.53 5.35
CA ILE A 27 -9.39 7.38 4.26
C ILE A 27 -8.04 7.10 4.89
N CYS A 28 -7.80 5.83 5.21
CA CYS A 28 -6.51 5.37 5.72
C CYS A 28 -5.89 4.35 4.75
N ALA A 29 -4.56 4.25 4.78
CA ALA A 29 -3.83 3.17 4.14
C ALA A 29 -3.46 2.14 5.21
N GLU A 30 -4.08 0.96 5.16
CA GLU A 30 -3.87 -0.09 6.14
C GLU A 30 -3.37 -1.37 5.48
N ILE A 31 -2.57 -2.14 6.20
CA ILE A 31 -2.28 -3.53 5.86
C ILE A 31 -3.35 -4.39 6.55
N PRO A 32 -4.19 -5.13 5.81
CA PRO A 32 -5.28 -5.91 6.42
C PRO A 32 -4.76 -6.94 7.42
N ASP A 33 -5.55 -7.27 8.44
CA ASP A 33 -5.14 -8.28 9.41
C ASP A 33 -5.15 -9.68 8.78
N ILE A 34 -4.04 -10.42 8.93
CA ILE A 34 -3.88 -11.76 8.34
C ILE A 34 -4.87 -12.80 8.90
N THR A 35 -5.50 -12.56 10.04
CA THR A 35 -6.49 -13.48 10.61
C THR A 35 -7.91 -13.10 10.23
N ALA A 36 -8.24 -11.81 10.22
CA ALA A 36 -9.57 -11.30 9.92
C ALA A 36 -9.83 -11.15 8.42
N ASP A 37 -8.81 -10.79 7.62
CA ASP A 37 -8.89 -10.60 6.17
C ASP A 37 -7.62 -11.12 5.46
N ARG A 38 -7.55 -12.45 5.33
CA ARG A 38 -6.45 -13.13 4.62
C ARG A 38 -6.34 -12.73 3.17
N PHE A 39 -7.47 -12.50 2.50
CA PHE A 39 -7.48 -12.23 1.08
C PHE A 39 -6.94 -10.83 0.80
N GLY A 40 -7.45 -9.82 1.52
CA GLY A 40 -6.93 -8.46 1.45
C GLY A 40 -5.45 -8.38 1.81
N PHE A 41 -5.02 -9.07 2.87
CA PHE A 41 -3.61 -9.14 3.24
C PHE A 41 -2.75 -9.68 2.09
N GLY A 42 -3.16 -10.79 1.48
CA GLY A 42 -2.43 -11.40 0.35
C GLY A 42 -2.32 -10.46 -0.85
N LEU A 43 -3.37 -9.71 -1.18
CA LEU A 43 -3.33 -8.73 -2.27
C LEU A 43 -2.38 -7.57 -1.97
N VAL A 44 -2.38 -7.06 -0.73
CA VAL A 44 -1.48 -5.97 -0.32
C VAL A 44 -0.02 -6.45 -0.33
N ASP A 45 0.25 -7.64 0.20
CA ASP A 45 1.59 -8.24 0.19
C ASP A 45 2.12 -8.44 -1.23
N GLU A 46 1.30 -8.96 -2.15
CA GLU A 46 1.71 -9.25 -3.52
C GLU A 46 1.89 -7.99 -4.38
N PHE A 47 0.98 -7.02 -4.28
CA PHE A 47 0.89 -5.92 -5.25
C PHE A 47 1.31 -4.55 -4.70
N MET A 48 1.31 -4.36 -3.39
CA MET A 48 1.54 -3.04 -2.76
C MET A 48 2.82 -2.98 -1.90
N ILE A 49 3.28 -4.12 -1.37
CA ILE A 49 4.51 -4.19 -0.59
C ILE A 49 5.69 -4.51 -1.50
N HIS A 50 6.79 -3.77 -1.34
CA HIS A 50 8.04 -4.16 -2.01
C HIS A 50 8.62 -5.39 -1.30
N GLY A 51 8.51 -6.54 -1.94
CA GLY A 51 9.10 -7.78 -1.43
C GLY A 51 10.63 -7.70 -1.30
N PRO A 52 11.25 -8.74 -0.73
CA PRO A 52 12.71 -8.80 -0.58
C PRO A 52 13.43 -8.56 -1.91
N CYS A 53 14.51 -7.79 -1.85
CA CYS A 53 15.44 -7.58 -2.96
C CYS A 53 16.85 -7.34 -2.41
N GLY A 54 17.81 -7.01 -3.27
CA GLY A 54 19.19 -6.82 -2.84
C GLY A 54 19.82 -8.16 -2.49
N GLU A 55 20.54 -8.19 -1.38
CA GLU A 55 21.21 -9.41 -0.88
C GLU A 55 20.21 -10.51 -0.53
N HIS A 56 19.01 -10.14 -0.04
CA HIS A 56 17.97 -11.10 0.32
C HIS A 56 17.28 -11.75 -0.87
N ASN A 57 17.26 -11.06 -2.03
CA ASN A 57 16.79 -11.64 -3.28
C ASN A 57 17.43 -10.93 -4.49
N PRO A 58 18.59 -11.41 -4.96
CA PRO A 58 19.29 -10.83 -6.11
C PRO A 58 18.54 -11.04 -7.44
N SER A 59 17.62 -12.01 -7.48
CA SER A 59 16.83 -12.36 -8.67
C SER A 59 15.56 -11.52 -8.84
N SER A 60 15.23 -10.67 -7.86
CA SER A 60 14.04 -9.82 -7.94
C SER A 60 14.04 -8.95 -9.20
N PRO A 61 12.90 -8.81 -9.91
CA PRO A 61 12.82 -8.03 -11.16
C PRO A 61 13.25 -6.56 -11.05
N CYS A 62 13.26 -6.02 -9.83
CA CYS A 62 13.73 -4.67 -9.55
C CYS A 62 15.26 -4.52 -9.58
N MET A 63 16.01 -5.62 -9.50
CA MET A 63 17.47 -5.62 -9.42
C MET A 63 18.10 -5.27 -10.78
N LYS A 64 19.03 -4.31 -10.77
CA LYS A 64 19.86 -3.91 -11.91
C LYS A 64 21.28 -3.62 -11.43
N ASP A 65 22.28 -4.21 -12.07
CA ASP A 65 23.70 -4.01 -11.74
C ASP A 65 24.01 -4.22 -10.24
N GLY A 66 23.39 -5.25 -9.64
CA GLY A 66 23.56 -5.59 -8.23
C GLY A 66 22.85 -4.66 -7.24
N ARG A 67 22.04 -3.69 -7.69
CA ARG A 67 21.30 -2.75 -6.85
C ARG A 67 19.82 -2.72 -7.21
N CYS A 68 18.95 -2.47 -6.24
CA CYS A 68 17.53 -2.27 -6.54
C CYS A 68 17.35 -0.96 -7.33
N SER A 69 16.80 -1.06 -8.55
CA SER A 69 16.52 0.10 -9.41
C SER A 69 15.49 1.08 -8.85
N LYS A 70 14.78 0.70 -7.79
CA LYS A 70 13.84 1.55 -7.03
C LYS A 70 14.46 2.13 -5.75
N GLY A 71 15.72 1.79 -5.46
CA GLY A 71 16.45 2.29 -4.29
C GLY A 71 16.00 1.68 -2.97
N TYR A 72 15.66 0.38 -2.96
CA TYR A 72 15.39 -0.35 -1.71
C TYR A 72 16.64 -1.09 -1.18
N PRO A 73 16.75 -1.29 0.15
CA PRO A 73 15.88 -0.69 1.17
C PRO A 73 16.01 0.85 1.17
N LYS A 74 14.91 1.53 1.44
CA LYS A 74 14.81 3.00 1.47
C LYS A 74 15.49 3.57 2.71
#